data_AF-A0A961GPR9-F1
#
_entry.id   AF-A0A961GPR9-F1
#
_cell.length_a   1.000
_cell.length_b   1.000
_cell.length_c   1.000
_cell.angle_alpha   90.00
_cell.angle_beta   90.00
_cell.angle_gamma   90.00
#
_symmetry.space_group_name_H-M   'P 1'
#
loop_
_entity.id
_entity.type
_entity.pdbx_description
1 polymer ?
#
loop_
_entity_poly.entity_id
_entity_poly.type
_entity_poly.pdbx_seq_one_letter_code
_entity_poly.pdbx_strand_id
1 'polypeptide(L)'
;VFVINKADRPGSRDTRRDLDNMLALRGGDHPPAIVETVATRDEGLNELWEAIRDHRRRSTDSGERARRREARVDDEMRRVLVARLIERAGAMGEDPRWASARRAVLDGTVDPWAATDALID
;
A
#
# COMPACT_ATOMS: atom_id res chain seq x y z
N VAL A 1 14.07 4.70 7.18
CA VAL A 1 15.52 4.50 7.43
C VAL A 1 16.07 3.90 6.15
N PHE A 2 17.11 4.48 5.58
CA PHE A 2 17.85 3.90 4.47
C PHE A 2 19.07 3.17 5.02
N VAL A 3 19.39 2.01 4.43
CA VAL A 3 20.52 1.19 4.85
C VAL A 3 21.41 0.91 3.65
N ILE A 4 22.69 1.26 3.75
CA ILE A 4 23.72 0.94 2.76
C ILE A 4 24.50 -0.26 3.30
N ASN A 5 24.14 -1.45 2.84
CA ASN A 5 24.80 -2.69 3.26
C ASN A 5 26.06 -2.97 2.41
N LYS A 6 27.02 -3.71 2.98
CA LYS A 6 28.37 -3.93 2.43
C LYS A 6 29.16 -2.64 2.29
N ALA A 7 29.10 -1.79 3.32
CA ALA A 7 29.77 -0.50 3.34
C ALA A 7 31.31 -0.59 3.22
N ASP A 8 31.87 -1.79 3.44
CA ASP A 8 33.27 -2.14 3.22
C ASP A 8 33.68 -2.14 1.73
N ARG A 9 32.72 -2.12 0.80
CA ARG A 9 32.98 -2.19 -0.65
C ARG A 9 33.19 -0.82 -1.27
N PRO A 10 34.05 -0.73 -2.31
CA PRO A 10 34.13 0.47 -3.15
C PRO A 10 32.75 0.88 -3.67
N GLY A 11 32.48 2.19 -3.72
CA GLY A 11 31.19 2.76 -4.16
C GLY A 11 30.16 3.00 -3.04
N SER A 12 30.42 2.55 -1.80
CA SER A 12 29.54 2.84 -0.66
C SER A 12 29.41 4.34 -0.37
N ARG A 13 30.53 5.07 -0.43
CA ARG A 13 30.56 6.53 -0.25
C ARG A 13 29.78 7.29 -1.32
N ASP A 14 29.87 6.84 -2.58
CA ASP A 14 29.12 7.45 -3.68
C ASP A 14 27.62 7.24 -3.48
N THR A 15 27.22 6.01 -3.12
CA THR A 15 25.82 5.68 -2.78
C THR A 15 25.31 6.55 -1.62
N ARG A 16 26.13 6.76 -0.59
CA ARG A 16 25.78 7.63 0.53
C ARG A 16 25.54 9.06 0.07
N ARG A 17 26.46 9.62 -0.73
CA ARG A 17 26.35 10.97 -1.27
C ARG A 17 25.08 11.14 -2.12
N ASP A 18 24.76 10.14 -2.94
CA ASP A 18 23.55 10.16 -3.76
C ASP A 18 22.28 10.14 -2.90
N LEU A 19 22.26 9.33 -1.84
CA LEU A 19 21.15 9.32 -0.86
C LEU A 19 21.02 10.65 -0.12
N ASP A 20 22.13 11.23 0.35
CA ASP A 20 22.13 12.54 1.00
C ASP A 20 21.54 13.62 0.07
N ASN A 21 21.97 13.64 -1.20
CA ASN A 21 21.44 14.57 -2.21
C ASN A 21 19.93 14.37 -2.45
N MET A 22 19.49 13.13 -2.63
CA MET A 22 18.07 12.81 -2.85
C MET A 22 17.20 13.20 -1.65
N LEU A 23 17.69 13.00 -0.43
CA LEU A 23 16.96 13.37 0.79
C LEU A 23 16.92 14.88 1.01
N ALA A 24 18.00 15.58 0.68
CA ALA A 24 18.03 17.04 0.70
C ALA A 24 16.98 17.64 -0.26
N LEU A 25 16.85 17.07 -1.47
CA LEU A 25 15.85 17.51 -2.45
C LEU A 25 14.41 17.21 -2.02
N ARG A 26 14.17 16.07 -1.36
CA ARG A 26 12.84 15.74 -0.81
C ARG A 26 12.40 16.74 0.26
N GLY A 27 13.35 17.23 1.07
CA GLY A 27 13.09 18.11 2.20
C GLY A 27 12.32 17.46 3.35
N GLY A 28 11.89 18.31 4.29
CA GLY A 28 11.11 17.94 5.48
C GLY A 28 11.92 17.99 6.78
N ASP A 29 11.22 18.27 7.88
CA ASP A 29 11.83 18.56 9.19
C ASP A 29 12.64 17.39 9.77
N HIS A 30 12.37 16.16 9.32
CA HIS A 30 13.00 14.96 9.82
C HIS A 30 13.38 14.03 8.67
N PRO A 31 14.52 14.28 8.00
CA PRO A 31 14.98 13.40 6.94
C PRO A 31 15.18 11.97 7.48
N PRO A 32 14.92 10.94 6.66
CA PRO A 32 15.24 9.56 7.03
C PRO A 32 16.73 9.41 7.34
N ALA A 33 17.07 8.72 8.43
CA ALA A 33 18.45 8.35 8.71
C ALA A 33 19.00 7.41 7.63
N ILE A 34 20.27 7.59 7.25
CA ILE A 34 21.05 6.71 6.39
C ILE A 34 22.10 6.01 7.27
N VAL A 35 22.02 4.69 7.36
CA VAL A 35 22.92 3.86 8.17
C VAL A 35 23.75 2.97 7.25
N GLU A 36 25.06 2.90 7.50
CA GLU A 36 25.98 2.02 6.80
C GLU A 36 26.16 0.73 7.61
N THR A 37 26.13 -0.43 6.94
CA THR A 37 26.27 -1.72 7.62
C THR A 37 27.18 -2.66 6.84
N VAL A 38 27.83 -3.58 7.56
CA VAL A 38 28.45 -4.78 6.98
C VAL A 38 27.82 -5.98 7.67
N ALA A 39 26.65 -6.40 7.15
CA ALA A 39 25.82 -7.42 7.82
C ALA A 39 26.57 -8.74 8.07
N THR A 40 27.51 -9.12 7.21
CA THR A 40 28.32 -10.35 7.38
C THR A 40 29.34 -10.27 8.52
N ARG A 41 29.55 -9.08 9.09
CA ARG A 41 30.47 -8.83 10.21
C ARG A 41 29.74 -8.21 11.41
N ASP A 42 28.41 -8.15 11.37
CA ASP A 42 27.56 -7.52 12.38
C ASP A 42 27.89 -6.03 12.65
N GLU A 43 28.50 -5.33 11.69
CA GLU A 43 28.85 -3.92 11.81
C GLU A 43 27.66 -3.02 11.45
N GLY A 44 27.43 -1.96 12.24
CA GLY A 44 26.36 -0.97 12.03
C GLY A 44 24.96 -1.42 12.46
N LEU A 45 24.78 -2.65 12.95
CA LEU A 45 23.46 -3.18 13.32
C LEU A 45 22.84 -2.47 14.55
N ASN A 46 23.67 -2.08 15.54
CA ASN A 46 23.20 -1.33 16.70
C ASN A 46 22.71 0.07 16.30
N GLU A 47 23.46 0.74 15.43
CA GLU A 47 23.08 2.06 14.89
C GLU A 47 21.80 1.97 14.06
N LEU A 48 21.65 0.91 13.26
CA LEU A 48 20.42 0.62 12.53
C LEU A 48 19.24 0.41 13.49
N TRP A 49 19.45 -0.36 14.55
CA TRP A 49 18.40 -0.63 15.53
C TRP A 49 17.93 0.64 16.23
N GLU A 50 18.86 1.49 16.67
CA GLU A 50 18.50 2.78 17.28
C GLU A 50 17.80 3.72 16.28
N ALA A 51 18.26 3.78 15.01
CA ALA A 51 17.57 4.55 13.98
C ALA A 51 16.12 4.07 13.74
N ILE A 52 15.87 2.77 13.80
CA ILE A 52 14.52 2.18 13.72
C ILE A 52 13.68 2.57 14.93
N ARG A 53 14.24 2.47 16.14
CA ARG A 53 13.55 2.86 17.39
C ARG A 53 13.17 4.33 17.39
N ASP A 54 14.09 5.20 16.98
CA ASP A 54 13.87 6.64 16.86
C ASP A 54 12.78 6.97 15.84
N HIS A 55 12.81 6.31 14.68
CA HIS A 55 11.75 6.46 13.69
C HIS A 55 10.39 6.00 14.24
N ARG A 56 10.35 4.86 14.95
CA ARG A 56 9.12 4.35 15.57
C ARG A 56 8.58 5.30 16.62
N ARG A 57 9.44 5.83 17.50
CA ARG A 57 9.07 6.80 18.54
C ARG A 57 8.44 8.04 17.91
N ARG A 58 9.14 8.70 16.98
CA ARG A 58 8.62 9.88 16.26
C ARG A 58 7.29 9.61 15.56
N SER A 59 7.16 8.48 14.88
CA SER A 59 5.91 8.13 14.20
C SER A 59 4.76 7.85 15.18
N THR A 60 5.06 7.42 16.40
CA THR A 60 4.08 7.15 17.45
C THR A 60 3.67 8.46 18.12
N ASP A 61 4.65 9.28 18.53
CA ASP A 61 4.43 10.55 19.23
C ASP A 61 3.68 11.57 18.36
N SER A 62 3.95 11.57 17.05
CA SER A 62 3.22 12.41 16.08
C SER A 62 1.82 11.87 15.69
N GLY A 63 1.41 10.71 16.21
CA GLY A 63 0.18 10.03 15.84
C GLY A 63 0.13 9.47 14.40
N GLU A 64 1.16 9.73 13.59
CA GLU A 64 1.25 9.29 12.19
C GLU A 64 1.09 7.78 12.04
N ARG A 65 1.63 7.00 13.00
CA ARG A 65 1.55 5.54 12.99
C ARG A 65 0.10 5.06 13.08
N ALA A 66 -0.69 5.69 13.94
CA ALA A 66 -2.11 5.38 14.12
C ALA A 66 -2.91 5.77 12.87
N ARG A 67 -2.72 6.99 12.36
CA ARG A 67 -3.37 7.48 11.14
C ARG A 67 -3.09 6.57 9.93
N ARG A 68 -1.84 6.17 9.72
CA ARG A 68 -1.49 5.21 8.64
C ARG A 68 -2.08 3.82 8.86
N ARG A 69 -2.25 3.38 10.12
CA ARG A 69 -2.86 2.09 10.42
C ARG A 69 -4.35 2.11 10.08
N GLU A 70 -5.05 3.16 10.47
CA GLU A 70 -6.46 3.36 10.14
C GLU A 70 -6.68 3.39 8.62
N ALA A 71 -5.90 4.20 7.89
CA ALA A 71 -5.99 4.27 6.43
C ALA A 71 -5.71 2.92 5.75
N ARG A 72 -4.74 2.12 6.23
CA ARG A 72 -4.48 0.77 5.69
C ARG A 72 -5.62 -0.20 5.97
N VAL A 73 -6.22 -0.13 7.15
CA VAL A 73 -7.36 -1.00 7.51
C VAL A 73 -8.57 -0.64 6.64
N ASP A 74 -8.87 0.64 6.49
CA ASP A 74 -9.96 1.12 5.64
C ASP A 74 -9.76 0.72 4.16
N ASP A 75 -8.53 0.86 3.64
CA ASP A 75 -8.19 0.40 2.29
C ASP A 75 -8.35 -1.11 2.11
N GLU A 76 -7.88 -1.91 3.07
CA GLU A 76 -8.05 -3.35 3.04
C GLU A 76 -9.53 -3.75 3.13
N MET A 77 -10.30 -3.12 4.02
CA MET A 77 -11.74 -3.36 4.13
C MET A 77 -12.46 -3.08 2.81
N ARG A 78 -12.12 -1.97 2.14
CA ARG A 78 -12.70 -1.61 0.84
C ARG A 78 -12.33 -2.64 -0.23
N ARG A 79 -11.07 -3.05 -0.31
CA ARG A 79 -10.62 -4.07 -1.28
C ARG A 79 -11.36 -5.39 -1.10
N VAL A 80 -11.47 -5.85 0.15
CA VAL A 80 -12.20 -7.07 0.47
C VAL A 80 -13.68 -6.93 0.12
N LEU A 81 -14.33 -5.82 0.50
CA LEU A 81 -15.73 -5.57 0.17
C LEU A 81 -15.98 -5.59 -1.35
N VAL A 82 -15.17 -4.89 -2.13
CA VAL A 82 -15.29 -4.86 -3.59
C VAL A 82 -15.09 -6.26 -4.18
N ALA A 83 -14.07 -6.99 -3.75
CA ALA A 83 -13.83 -8.36 -4.22
C ALA A 83 -15.03 -9.27 -3.94
N ARG A 84 -15.63 -9.16 -2.74
CA ARG A 84 -16.83 -9.91 -2.36
C ARG A 84 -18.06 -9.53 -3.17
N LEU A 85 -18.25 -8.25 -3.47
CA LEU A 85 -19.36 -7.78 -4.30
C LEU A 85 -19.21 -8.29 -5.74
N ILE A 86 -18.01 -8.27 -6.30
CA ILE A 86 -17.72 -8.83 -7.64
C ILE A 86 -17.97 -10.35 -7.66
N GLU A 87 -17.48 -11.08 -6.65
CA GLU A 87 -17.71 -12.52 -6.51
C GLU A 87 -19.22 -12.83 -6.48
N ARG A 88 -19.97 -12.09 -5.66
CA ARG A 88 -21.43 -12.24 -5.57
C ARG A 88 -22.12 -11.92 -6.89
N ALA A 89 -21.76 -10.82 -7.55
CA ALA A 89 -22.32 -10.43 -8.84
C ALA A 89 -22.03 -11.47 -9.93
N GLY A 90 -20.84 -12.06 -9.94
CA GLY A 90 -20.50 -13.16 -10.86
C GLY A 90 -21.39 -14.38 -10.67
N ALA A 91 -21.71 -14.75 -9.43
CA ALA A 91 -22.61 -15.85 -9.12
C ALA A 91 -24.07 -15.59 -9.53
N MET A 92 -24.48 -14.32 -9.70
CA MET A 92 -25.85 -13.99 -10.16
C MET A 92 -26.12 -14.40 -11.60
N GLY A 93 -25.10 -14.74 -12.38
CA GLY A 93 -25.27 -15.31 -13.72
C GLY A 93 -26.12 -16.61 -13.73
N GLU A 94 -26.20 -17.29 -12.59
CA GLU A 94 -26.99 -18.49 -12.36
C GLU A 94 -28.43 -18.20 -11.87
N ASP A 95 -28.76 -16.95 -11.50
CA ASP A 95 -30.11 -16.56 -11.07
C ASP A 95 -31.06 -16.51 -12.28
N PRO A 96 -32.25 -17.14 -12.23
CA PRO A 96 -33.26 -17.01 -13.28
C PRO A 96 -33.64 -15.56 -13.64
N ARG A 97 -33.56 -14.63 -12.68
CA ARG A 97 -33.77 -13.19 -12.89
C ARG A 97 -32.74 -12.61 -13.86
N TRP A 98 -31.48 -13.07 -13.82
CA TRP A 98 -30.43 -12.67 -14.76
C TRP A 98 -30.76 -13.08 -16.19
N ALA A 99 -31.27 -14.31 -16.39
CA ALA A 99 -31.68 -14.77 -17.70
C ALA A 99 -32.86 -13.96 -18.27
N SER A 100 -33.84 -13.62 -17.41
CA SER A 100 -34.99 -12.78 -17.80
C SER A 100 -34.56 -11.35 -18.16
N ALA A 101 -33.72 -10.72 -17.33
CA ALA A 101 -33.19 -9.38 -17.56
C ALA A 101 -32.38 -9.33 -18.88
N ARG A 102 -31.51 -10.32 -19.11
CA ARG A 102 -30.76 -10.43 -20.37
C ARG A 102 -31.67 -10.50 -21.59
N ARG A 103 -32.75 -11.28 -21.52
CA ARG A 103 -33.71 -11.39 -22.62
C ARG A 103 -34.42 -10.06 -22.87
N ALA A 104 -34.88 -9.39 -21.82
CA ALA A 104 -35.55 -8.10 -21.93
C ALA A 104 -34.65 -7.03 -22.60
N VAL A 105 -33.34 -7.05 -22.32
CA VAL A 105 -32.33 -6.21 -22.98
C VAL A 105 -32.15 -6.59 -24.46
N LEU A 106 -32.00 -7.88 -24.77
CA LEU A 106 -31.86 -8.34 -26.16
C LEU A 106 -33.09 -8.03 -27.02
N ASP A 107 -34.28 -8.08 -26.41
CA ASP A 107 -35.54 -7.75 -27.05
C ASP A 107 -35.78 -6.22 -27.13
N GLY A 108 -34.87 -5.40 -26.57
CA GLY A 108 -34.94 -3.94 -26.60
C GLY A 108 -36.02 -3.32 -25.72
N THR A 109 -36.58 -4.10 -24.79
CA THR A 109 -37.68 -3.66 -23.91
C THR A 109 -37.21 -2.84 -22.71
N VAL A 110 -35.97 -3.06 -22.27
CA VAL A 110 -35.27 -2.29 -21.23
C VAL A 110 -33.82 -2.10 -21.65
N ASP A 111 -33.19 -1.02 -21.22
CA ASP A 111 -31.75 -0.84 -21.43
C ASP A 111 -30.93 -1.62 -20.37
N PRO A 112 -29.63 -1.87 -20.62
CA PRO A 112 -28.78 -2.64 -19.70
C PRO A 112 -28.66 -2.06 -18.28
N TRP A 113 -28.79 -0.75 -18.08
CA TRP A 113 -28.71 -0.14 -16.75
C TRP A 113 -29.99 -0.41 -15.96
N ALA A 114 -31.16 -0.11 -16.55
CA ALA A 114 -32.44 -0.42 -15.92
C ALA A 114 -32.60 -1.92 -15.59
N ALA A 115 -32.09 -2.79 -16.47
CA ALA A 115 -32.12 -4.23 -16.25
C ALA A 115 -31.20 -4.70 -15.12
N THR A 116 -30.08 -4.02 -14.86
CA THR A 116 -29.14 -4.37 -13.78
C THR A 116 -29.51 -3.76 -12.45
N ASP A 117 -30.07 -2.55 -12.41
CA ASP A 117 -30.62 -1.95 -11.18
C ASP A 117 -31.71 -2.82 -10.56
N ALA A 118 -32.63 -3.34 -11.40
CA ALA A 118 -33.67 -4.27 -10.97
C ALA A 118 -33.16 -5.62 -10.43
N LEU A 119 -31.87 -5.94 -10.61
CA LEU A 119 -31.23 -7.13 -10.04
C LEU A 119 -30.56 -6.85 -8.70
N ILE A 120 -30.19 -5.60 -8.43
CA ILE A 120 -29.47 -5.19 -7.22
C ILE A 120 -30.44 -4.89 -6.06
N ASP A 121 -31.66 -4.43 -6.38
CA ASP A 121 -32.78 -4.23 -5.43
C ASP A 121 -33.48 -5.53 -5.01
#